data_AF-A0A0Q5XN69-F1
#
_entry.id   AF-A0A0Q5XN69-F1
#
_cell.length_a   1.000
_cell.length_b   1.000
_cell.length_c   1.000
_cell.angle_alpha   90.00
_cell.angle_beta   90.00
_cell.angle_gamma   90.00
#
_symmetry.space_group_name_H-M   'P 1'
#
loop_
_entity.id
_entity.type
_entity.pdbx_description
1 polymer ?
#
loop_
_entity_poly.entity_id
_entity_poly.type
_entity_poly.pdbx_seq_one_letter_code
_entity_poly.pdbx_strand_id
1 'polypeptide(L)' 'MTRDLMAEVNDQADRAAKSPAKMIDRMKLAQALHDEFPDTPVIDIVDKLNTAWRKRGLAFGISPRPS' A
#
# COMPACT_ATOMS: atom_id res chain seq x y z
N MET A 1 12.14 12.34 14.81
CA MET A 1 11.76 12.24 13.39
C MET A 1 10.29 11.86 13.35
N THR A 2 9.44 12.80 12.97
CA THR A 2 8.01 12.55 12.69
C THR A 2 7.97 11.51 11.59
N ARG A 3 7.58 10.27 11.91
CA ARG A 3 7.33 9.26 10.88
C ARG A 3 6.13 9.77 10.09
N ASP A 4 6.31 10.00 8.80
CA ASP A 4 5.23 10.42 7.90
C ASP A 4 4.56 9.20 7.30
N LEU A 5 3.26 9.03 7.56
CA LEU A 5 2.46 7.93 6.99
C LEU A 5 2.60 7.87 5.46
N MET A 6 2.66 9.03 4.80
CA MET A 6 2.81 9.12 3.35
C MET A 6 4.19 8.68 2.86
N ALA A 7 5.24 8.83 3.66
CA ALA A 7 6.57 8.33 3.33
C ALA A 7 6.57 6.80 3.40
N GLU A 8 6.03 6.22 4.47
CA GLU A 8 5.98 4.77 4.67
C GLU A 8 5.10 4.07 3.61
N VAL A 9 3.93 4.65 3.30
CA VAL A 9 3.05 4.19 2.21
C VAL A 9 3.78 4.19 0.86
N ASN A 10 4.58 5.22 0.57
CA ASN A 10 5.37 5.29 -0.67
C ASN A 10 6.53 4.29 -0.69
N ASP A 11 7.24 4.11 0.41
CA ASP A 11 8.33 3.15 0.51
C ASP A 11 7.83 1.72 0.27
N GLN A 12 6.68 1.38 0.86
CA GLN A 12 6.05 0.08 0.66
C GLN A 12 5.54 -0.08 -0.77
N ALA A 13 5.06 0.99 -1.39
CA ALA A 13 4.72 1.04 -2.80
C ALA A 13 5.91 0.78 -3.73
N ASP A 14 7.06 1.38 -3.43
CA ASP A 14 8.29 1.16 -4.19
C ASP A 14 8.84 -0.26 -4.01
N ARG A 15 8.75 -0.82 -2.80
CA ARG A 15 9.12 -2.22 -2.54
C ARG A 15 8.21 -3.18 -3.30
N ALA A 16 6.91 -2.94 -3.28
CA ALA A 16 5.93 -3.72 -4.04
C ALA A 16 6.19 -3.62 -5.56
N ALA A 17 6.57 -2.44 -6.06
CA ALA A 17 6.87 -2.21 -7.47
C ALA A 17 8.11 -2.99 -7.92
N LYS A 18 9.13 -3.05 -7.06
CA LYS A 18 10.37 -3.80 -7.32
C LYS A 18 10.22 -5.31 -7.16
N SER A 19 9.26 -5.77 -6.37
CA SER A 19 9.09 -7.20 -6.07
C SER A 19 7.62 -7.56 -5.81
N PRO A 20 6.80 -7.60 -6.87
CA PRO A 20 5.38 -7.93 -6.76
C PRO A 20 5.12 -9.35 -6.24
N ALA A 21 6.09 -10.26 -6.36
CA ALA A 21 6.01 -11.62 -5.80
C ALA A 21 6.22 -11.70 -4.27
N LYS A 22 6.83 -10.67 -3.67
CA LYS A 22 7.05 -10.57 -2.20
C LYS A 22 6.10 -9.57 -1.54
N MET A 23 5.04 -9.23 -2.26
CA MET A 23 4.11 -8.19 -1.87
C MET A 23 3.26 -8.68 -0.70
N ILE A 24 3.39 -8.02 0.44
CA ILE A 24 2.54 -8.27 1.61
C ILE A 24 1.10 -7.89 1.24
N ASP A 25 0.12 -8.67 1.70
CA ASP A 25 -1.30 -8.35 1.56
C ASP A 25 -1.56 -6.90 1.97
N ARG A 26 -2.21 -6.13 1.08
CA ARG A 26 -2.59 -4.73 1.33
C ARG A 26 -3.23 -4.53 2.70
N MET A 27 -4.14 -5.43 3.08
CA MET A 27 -4.86 -5.34 4.34
C MET A 27 -3.94 -5.57 5.55
N LYS A 28 -3.01 -6.52 5.49
CA LYS A 28 -2.03 -6.74 6.56
C LYS A 28 -1.11 -5.53 6.73
N LEU A 29 -0.71 -4.96 5.61
CA LEU A 29 0.15 -3.78 5.57
C LEU A 29 -0.57 -2.55 6.15
N ALA A 30 -1.83 -2.34 5.78
CA ALA A 30 -2.64 -1.26 6.33
C ALA A 30 -2.94 -1.45 7.82
N GLN A 31 -3.12 -2.68 8.28
CA GLN A 31 -3.28 -3.00 9.70
C GLN A 31 -2.00 -2.64 10.48
N ALA A 32 -0.83 -3.06 9.98
CA ALA A 32 0.46 -2.74 10.60
C ALA A 32 0.73 -1.22 10.63
N LEU A 33 0.39 -0.52 9.54
CA LEU A 33 0.47 0.93 9.48
C LEU A 33 -0.51 1.60 10.45
N HIS A 34 -1.71 1.04 10.67
CA HIS A 34 -2.66 1.56 11.65
C HIS A 34 -2.15 1.38 13.09
N ASP A 35 -1.46 0.29 13.39
CA ASP A 35 -0.81 0.10 14.70
C ASP A 35 0.26 1.19 14.95
N GLU A 36 0.97 1.64 13.90
CA GLU A 36 1.92 2.75 14.00
C GLU A 36 1.27 4.14 13.92
N PHE A 37 0.12 4.25 13.24
CA PHE A 37 -0.64 5.48 13.01
C PHE A 37 -2.11 5.29 13.41
N PRO A 38 -2.41 5.17 14.71
CA PRO A 38 -3.76 4.88 15.19
C PRO A 38 -4.75 6.01 14.88
N ASP A 39 -4.26 7.24 14.68
CA ASP A 39 -5.07 8.39 14.24
C ASP A 39 -5.64 8.24 12.81
N THR A 40 -5.02 7.41 11.96
CA THR A 40 -5.50 7.20 10.59
C THR A 40 -6.23 5.86 10.51
N PRO A 41 -7.52 5.83 10.12
CA PRO A 41 -8.25 4.58 10.03
C PRO A 41 -7.67 3.69 8.93
N VAL A 42 -7.71 2.37 9.16
CA VAL A 42 -7.18 1.35 8.23
C VAL A 42 -7.67 1.56 6.80
N ILE A 43 -8.93 1.96 6.62
CA ILE A 43 -9.52 2.19 5.29
C ILE A 43 -8.85 3.34 4.53
N ASP A 44 -8.49 4.43 5.22
CA ASP A 44 -7.80 5.56 4.61
C ASP A 44 -6.36 5.18 4.25
N ILE A 45 -5.71 4.35 5.08
CA ILE A 45 -4.38 3.82 4.80
C ILE A 45 -4.43 2.91 3.55
N VAL A 46 -5.46 2.05 3.46
CA VAL A 46 -5.70 1.22 2.27
C VAL A 46 -5.89 2.07 1.03
N ASP A 47 -6.65 3.16 1.09
CA ASP A 47 -6.90 4.02 -0.06
C ASP A 47 -5.63 4.78 -0.51
N LYS A 48 -4.83 5.25 0.46
CA LYS A 48 -3.51 5.84 0.21
C LYS A 48 -2.55 4.84 -0.43
N LEU A 49 -2.50 3.60 0.09
CA LEU A 49 -1.72 2.50 -0.50
C LEU A 49 -2.18 2.21 -1.93
N ASN A 50 -3.49 2.08 -2.17
CA ASN A 50 -4.02 1.87 -3.52
C ASN A 50 -3.61 2.99 -4.48
N THR A 51 -3.70 4.24 -4.03
CA THR A 51 -3.31 5.39 -4.85
C THR A 51 -1.82 5.37 -5.17
N ALA A 52 -0.97 5.09 -4.18
CA ALA A 52 0.49 5.01 -4.35
C ALA A 52 0.91 3.82 -5.23
N TRP A 53 0.21 2.69 -5.12
CA TRP A 53 0.45 1.47 -5.88
C TRP A 53 -0.02 1.61 -7.33
N ARG A 54 -1.21 2.18 -7.54
CA ARG A 54 -1.75 2.48 -8.86
C ARG A 54 -0.86 3.44 -9.65
N LYS A 55 -0.28 4.46 -9.00
CA LYS A 55 0.71 5.35 -9.62
C LYS A 55 1.95 4.61 -10.14
N ARG A 56 2.28 3.46 -9.53
CA ARG A 56 3.43 2.62 -9.88
C ARG A 56 3.06 1.44 -10.80
N GLY A 57 1.83 1.42 -11.33
CA GLY A 57 1.36 0.35 -12.21
C GLY A 57 1.07 -0.98 -11.48
N LEU A 58 1.06 -0.98 -10.15
CA LEU A 58 0.68 -2.15 -9.35
C LEU A 58 -0.84 -2.20 -9.26
N ALA A 59 -1.46 -3.02 -10.12
CA ALA A 59 -2.88 -3.31 -10.04
C ALA A 59 -3.11 -4.53 -9.13
N PHE A 60 -3.63 -4.30 -7.93
CA PHE A 60 -4.09 -5.39 -7.07
C PHE A 60 -5.48 -5.80 -7.52
N GLY A 61 -5.62 -7.02 -8.04
CA GLY A 61 -6.93 -7.66 -8.16
C GLY A 61 -7.83 -7.14 -9.29
N ILE A 62 -7.28 -6.57 -10.35
CA ILE A 62 -7.91 -6.67 -11.66
C ILE A 62 -6.91 -7.38 -12.56
N SER A 63 -7.04 -8.71 -12.67
CA SER A 63 -6.63 -9.33 -13.92
C SER A 63 -7.22 -8.48 -15.03
N PRO A 64 -6.43 -7.99 -16.01
CA PRO A 64 -7.04 -7.69 -17.29
C PRO A 64 -7.67 -9.02 -17.69
N ARG A 65 -9.00 -9.09 -17.60
CA ARG A 65 -9.76 -10.23 -18.09
C ARG A 65 -9.23 -10.46 -19.51
N PRO A 66 -8.65 -11.63 -19.83
CA PRO A 66 -8.15 -11.86 -21.17
C PRO A 66 -9.33 -11.64 -22.13
N SER A 67 -9.04 -10.85 -23.18
CA SER A 67 -9.97 -10.50 -24.26
C SER A 67 -10.65 -11.72 -24.85
#